data_AF-A0A1A8PS87-F1
#
_entry.id   AF-A0A1A8PS87-F1
#
_cell.length_a   1.000
_cell.length_b   1.000
_cell.length_c   1.000
_cell.angle_alpha   90.00
_cell.angle_beta   90.00
_cell.angle_gamma   90.00
#
_symmetry.space_group_name_H-M   'P 1'
#
loop_
_entity.id
_entity.type
_entity.pdbx_description
1 polymer ?
#
loop_
_entity_poly.entity_id
_entity_poly.type
_entity_poly.pdbx_seq_one_letter_code
_entity_poly.pdbx_strand_id
1 'polypeptide(L)'
;DDPLFDETFEFQVNMPELALLRFVVLDDDYIGDDFIGQYSVAFECLQPGYRNVPLLGMAGDPLPHTSLFVHVAITNRRGGGKAQRRGLSVRRVGRRGREYVTLRHTGIKVLDEAFKQASGPLKEATDLREDAQSSTASFKDQCGLPSVAKLKQCIQSLATRLQSSDGAMGATMVLREGYPSLEPLVSLSEMTRKLLAAYDSMIASQKHLIENADGVQERIDQVHREGMDFHEDLSRLGEKEGLKGRKLNKAVESFTWNITVLKGQSDLLRGAKMDSLDALRQLALACEACGLTSSCNSSSSFSNAELHFSTSGRRSSTHNNNGRI
;
A
#
# COMPACT_ATOMS: atom_id res chain seq x y z
N ASP A 1 -12.09 -2.80 45.66
CA ASP A 1 -12.31 -3.53 44.40
C ASP A 1 -11.40 -2.97 43.34
N ASP A 2 -10.62 -3.84 42.70
CA ASP A 2 -9.73 -3.48 41.59
C ASP A 2 -10.44 -3.87 40.28
N PRO A 3 -11.02 -2.92 39.52
CA PRO A 3 -11.80 -3.25 38.33
C PRO A 3 -10.91 -3.89 37.26
N LEU A 4 -11.34 -5.03 36.74
CA LEU A 4 -10.66 -5.77 35.67
C LEU A 4 -11.54 -5.81 34.43
N PHE A 5 -11.12 -5.10 33.39
CA PHE A 5 -11.83 -5.08 32.11
C PHE A 5 -11.38 -6.21 31.16
N ASP A 6 -10.07 -6.47 31.09
CA ASP A 6 -9.45 -7.45 30.17
C ASP A 6 -9.89 -7.28 28.68
N GLU A 7 -10.08 -6.03 28.27
CA GLU A 7 -10.47 -5.69 26.90
C GLU A 7 -9.27 -5.25 26.05
N THR A 8 -9.34 -5.51 24.75
CA THR A 8 -8.30 -5.13 23.78
C THR A 8 -8.89 -4.26 22.68
N PHE A 9 -8.25 -3.11 22.45
CA PHE A 9 -8.60 -2.20 21.36
C PHE A 9 -7.47 -2.14 20.32
N GLU A 10 -7.83 -2.20 19.04
CA GLU A 10 -6.88 -2.09 17.91
C GLU A 10 -7.23 -0.86 17.06
N PHE A 11 -6.21 -0.03 16.78
CA PHE A 11 -6.35 1.18 15.99
C PHE A 11 -5.31 1.20 14.86
N GLN A 12 -5.75 1.59 13.66
CA GLN A 12 -4.84 1.89 12.56
C GLN A 12 -4.55 3.39 12.52
N VAL A 13 -3.29 3.77 12.76
CA VAL A 13 -2.83 5.16 12.76
C VAL A 13 -2.02 5.44 11.50
N ASN A 14 -2.50 6.34 10.64
CA ASN A 14 -1.85 6.65 9.35
C ASN A 14 -0.75 7.73 9.44
N MET A 15 -0.84 8.63 10.44
CA MET A 15 0.09 9.74 10.67
C MET A 15 0.48 9.80 12.15
N PRO A 16 1.34 8.86 12.62
CA PRO A 16 1.70 8.75 14.03
C PRO A 16 2.31 10.01 14.64
N GLU A 17 3.01 10.81 13.84
CA GLU A 17 3.64 12.08 14.23
C GLU A 17 2.65 13.16 14.68
N LEU A 18 1.37 13.06 14.28
CA LEU A 18 0.29 13.99 14.69
C LEU A 18 -0.71 13.33 15.66
N ALA A 19 -0.47 12.10 16.08
CA ALA A 19 -1.44 11.33 16.86
C ALA A 19 -1.20 11.44 18.37
N LEU A 20 -2.31 11.52 19.12
CA LEU A 20 -2.34 11.47 20.59
C LEU A 20 -3.24 10.31 21.02
N LEU A 21 -2.79 9.56 22.01
CA LEU A 21 -3.64 8.58 22.70
C LEU A 21 -4.11 9.19 24.02
N ARG A 22 -5.43 9.22 24.22
CA ARG A 22 -6.06 9.72 25.43
C ARG A 22 -6.84 8.59 26.11
N PHE A 23 -6.49 8.31 27.35
CA PHE A 23 -7.26 7.49 28.26
C PHE A 23 -8.21 8.41 29.02
N VAL A 24 -9.49 8.00 29.10
CA VAL A 24 -10.51 8.66 29.91
C VAL A 24 -11.26 7.57 30.65
N VAL A 25 -11.42 7.76 31.95
CA VAL A 25 -12.16 6.85 32.83
C VAL A 25 -13.40 7.60 33.31
N LEU A 26 -14.56 6.98 33.09
CA LEU A 26 -15.86 7.52 33.47
C LEU A 26 -16.58 6.52 34.38
N ASP A 27 -17.48 7.03 35.20
CA ASP A 27 -18.41 6.25 36.02
C ASP A 27 -19.78 6.16 35.31
N ASP A 28 -20.15 4.96 34.85
CA ASP A 28 -21.39 4.73 34.11
C ASP A 28 -22.66 4.89 35.00
N ASP A 29 -22.53 4.78 36.33
CA ASP A 29 -23.66 4.78 37.28
C ASP A 29 -23.83 6.12 38.05
N TYR A 30 -23.17 7.20 37.61
CA TYR A 30 -23.13 8.46 38.37
C TYR A 30 -24.34 9.40 38.16
N ILE A 31 -24.64 10.23 39.17
CA ILE A 31 -25.62 11.34 39.08
C ILE A 31 -24.88 12.68 39.21
N GLY A 32 -24.47 13.27 38.07
CA GLY A 32 -23.76 14.56 37.97
C GLY A 32 -22.53 14.53 37.03
N ASP A 33 -21.31 14.73 37.54
CA ASP A 33 -20.03 14.56 36.85
C ASP A 33 -19.53 13.11 36.87
N ASP A 34 -19.54 12.45 35.71
CA ASP A 34 -19.11 11.07 35.50
C ASP A 34 -17.59 10.91 35.40
N PHE A 35 -16.82 12.01 35.39
CA PHE A 35 -15.38 11.96 35.16
C PHE A 35 -14.59 11.46 36.38
N ILE A 36 -13.81 10.40 36.17
CA ILE A 36 -12.88 9.88 37.19
C ILE A 36 -11.45 10.38 36.93
N GLY A 37 -10.97 10.29 35.68
CA GLY A 37 -9.59 10.65 35.39
C GLY A 37 -9.20 10.54 33.91
N GLN A 38 -8.10 11.19 33.55
CA GLN A 38 -7.58 11.18 32.18
C GLN A 38 -6.07 11.06 32.11
N TYR A 39 -5.56 10.62 30.96
CA TYR A 39 -4.15 10.72 30.63
C TYR A 39 -3.99 10.85 29.11
N SER A 40 -3.23 11.85 28.65
CA SER A 40 -2.94 12.04 27.22
C SER A 40 -1.44 11.89 26.96
N VAL A 41 -1.09 11.16 25.92
CA VAL A 41 0.31 10.94 25.53
C VAL A 41 0.45 10.97 24.01
N ALA A 42 1.49 11.66 23.52
CA ALA A 42 1.83 11.65 22.11
C ALA A 42 2.20 10.23 21.67
N PHE A 43 1.77 9.83 20.48
CA PHE A 43 2.00 8.46 20.00
C PHE A 43 3.50 8.11 19.99
N GLU A 44 4.37 9.06 19.64
CA GLU A 44 5.83 8.88 19.64
C GLU A 44 6.41 8.54 21.02
N CYS A 45 5.72 8.91 22.10
CA CYS A 45 6.15 8.65 23.47
C CYS A 45 5.62 7.32 24.02
N LEU A 46 4.73 6.63 23.32
CA LEU A 46 4.17 5.36 23.78
C LEU A 46 5.24 4.26 23.84
N GLN A 47 5.37 3.64 25.01
CA GLN A 47 6.30 2.55 25.23
C GLN A 47 5.56 1.21 25.21
N PRO A 48 5.91 0.26 24.31
CA PRO A 48 5.29 -1.06 24.27
C PRO A 48 5.48 -1.87 25.57
N GLY A 49 4.65 -2.89 25.76
CA GLY A 49 4.64 -3.81 26.89
C GLY A 49 3.63 -3.44 27.98
N TYR A 50 3.75 -4.07 29.15
CA TYR A 50 2.92 -3.79 30.32
C TYR A 50 3.34 -2.48 30.99
N ARG A 51 2.39 -1.58 31.21
CA ARG A 51 2.60 -0.22 31.72
C ARG A 51 1.50 0.19 32.68
N ASN A 52 1.88 1.00 33.67
CA ASN A 52 0.94 1.74 34.50
C ASN A 52 0.77 3.15 33.92
N VAL A 53 -0.47 3.54 33.62
CA VAL A 53 -0.85 4.86 33.15
C VAL A 53 -1.42 5.64 34.34
N PRO A 54 -0.72 6.65 34.88
CA PRO A 54 -1.23 7.45 35.98
C PRO A 54 -2.39 8.31 35.49
N LEU A 55 -3.47 8.37 36.26
CA LEU A 55 -4.62 9.23 35.94
C LEU A 55 -4.43 10.63 36.52
N LEU A 56 -4.89 11.62 35.78
CA LEU A 56 -4.91 13.04 36.13
C LEU A 56 -6.35 13.51 36.27
N GLY A 57 -6.57 14.49 37.14
CA GLY A 57 -7.84 15.19 37.28
C GLY A 57 -8.18 16.04 36.05
N MET A 58 -9.37 16.66 36.09
CA MET A 58 -9.84 17.53 35.01
C MET A 58 -8.91 18.71 34.73
N ALA A 59 -8.26 19.26 35.76
CA ALA A 59 -7.31 20.37 35.63
C ALA A 59 -5.88 19.90 35.30
N GLY A 60 -5.65 18.59 35.15
CA GLY A 60 -4.34 18.00 34.84
C GLY A 60 -3.45 17.74 36.06
N ASP A 61 -3.99 17.89 37.25
CA ASP A 61 -3.39 17.59 38.53
C ASP A 61 -3.29 16.07 38.77
N PRO A 62 -2.18 15.57 39.35
CA PRO A 62 -1.98 14.14 39.54
C PRO A 62 -2.90 13.60 40.63
N LEU A 63 -3.66 12.55 40.31
CA LEU A 63 -4.49 11.85 41.27
C LEU A 63 -3.67 10.76 41.99
N PRO A 64 -3.53 10.82 43.34
CA PRO A 64 -2.75 9.84 44.08
C PRO A 64 -3.37 8.44 43.99
N HIS A 65 -2.53 7.42 43.79
CA HIS A 65 -2.93 6.01 43.79
C HIS A 65 -3.96 5.59 42.71
N THR A 66 -4.17 6.41 41.68
CA THR A 66 -5.06 6.08 40.57
C THR A 66 -4.27 5.82 39.29
N SER A 67 -4.34 4.60 38.77
CA SER A 67 -3.68 4.23 37.51
C SER A 67 -4.41 3.13 36.76
N LEU A 68 -4.27 3.12 35.44
CA LEU A 68 -4.68 1.99 34.59
C LEU A 68 -3.48 1.08 34.33
N PHE A 69 -3.66 -0.23 34.48
CA PHE A 69 -2.69 -1.21 34.03
C PHE A 69 -3.03 -1.68 32.62
N VAL A 70 -2.14 -1.43 31.67
CA VAL A 70 -2.38 -1.70 30.24
C VAL A 70 -1.22 -2.46 29.62
N HIS A 71 -1.52 -3.23 28.57
CA HIS A 71 -0.51 -3.79 27.68
C HIS A 71 -0.55 -3.07 26.32
N VAL A 72 0.50 -2.33 26.00
CA VAL A 72 0.61 -1.59 24.74
C VAL A 72 1.37 -2.42 23.71
N ALA A 73 0.73 -2.74 22.60
CA ALA A 73 1.38 -3.37 21.46
C ALA A 73 1.33 -2.42 20.25
N ILE A 74 2.49 -2.00 19.76
CA ILE A 74 2.60 -1.17 18.56
C ILE A 74 3.14 -2.06 17.45
N THR A 75 2.30 -2.32 16.45
CA THR A 75 2.72 -3.05 15.24
C THR A 75 2.81 -2.09 14.09
N ASN A 76 4.03 -1.88 13.57
CA ASN A 76 4.20 -1.05 12.40
C ASN A 76 3.80 -1.88 11.18
N ARG A 77 2.53 -1.80 10.75
CA ARG A 77 2.08 -2.41 9.50
C ARG A 77 2.81 -1.84 8.27
N ARG A 78 3.63 -0.79 8.43
CA ARG A 78 4.60 -0.28 7.45
C ARG A 78 6.01 -0.05 8.02
N GLY A 79 6.59 -1.01 8.76
CA GLY A 79 8.02 -0.87 9.10
C GLY A 79 8.66 -1.95 9.97
N GLY A 80 9.48 -2.80 9.33
CA GLY A 80 10.94 -2.78 9.55
C GLY A 80 11.51 -2.94 10.96
N GLY A 81 10.91 -3.71 11.85
CA GLY A 81 11.57 -4.22 13.05
C GLY A 81 11.99 -5.69 12.84
N LYS A 82 13.22 -6.07 13.22
CA LYS A 82 13.63 -7.49 13.22
C LYS A 82 12.59 -8.33 13.96
N ALA A 83 12.16 -9.45 13.37
CA ALA A 83 11.28 -10.40 14.03
C ALA A 83 11.94 -10.87 15.34
N GLN A 84 11.46 -10.36 16.48
CA GLN A 84 11.84 -10.91 17.77
C GLN A 84 11.27 -12.33 17.80
N ARG A 85 12.14 -13.33 17.68
CA ARG A 85 11.79 -14.73 17.97
C ARG A 85 11.21 -14.77 19.38
N ARG A 86 9.88 -14.82 19.49
CA ARG A 86 9.20 -15.32 20.68
C ARG A 86 8.67 -16.70 20.32
N GLY A 87 9.34 -17.71 20.86
CA GLY A 87 8.80 -19.05 20.90
C GLY A 87 7.60 -19.07 21.83
N LEU A 88 6.48 -19.57 21.32
CA LEU A 88 5.57 -20.57 21.90
C LEU A 88 4.24 -20.46 21.13
N SER A 89 3.91 -21.58 20.49
CA SER A 89 2.75 -21.82 19.62
C SER A 89 2.50 -20.82 18.49
N VAL A 90 3.44 -20.72 17.55
CA VAL A 90 3.07 -20.39 16.16
C VAL A 90 2.33 -21.62 15.62
N ARG A 91 1.00 -21.60 15.74
CA ARG A 91 0.15 -22.24 14.74
C ARG A 91 0.73 -21.75 13.42
N ARG A 92 1.30 -22.66 12.64
CA ARG A 92 1.98 -22.39 11.38
C ARG A 92 1.30 -21.22 10.69
N VAL A 93 2.09 -20.26 10.21
CA VAL A 93 1.70 -19.24 9.25
C VAL A 93 1.18 -19.96 8.00
N GLY A 94 -0.05 -20.46 8.11
CA GLY A 94 -0.87 -20.89 7.02
C GLY A 94 -1.40 -19.61 6.43
N ARG A 95 -0.89 -19.26 5.24
CA ARG A 95 -1.56 -18.44 4.23
C ARG A 95 -2.63 -17.51 4.81
N ARG A 96 -2.27 -16.28 5.22
CA ARG A 96 -3.26 -15.21 5.05
C ARG A 96 -3.47 -15.13 3.53
N GLY A 97 -4.58 -15.70 3.07
CA GLY A 97 -4.94 -15.64 1.65
C GLY A 97 -5.04 -14.18 1.22
N ARG A 98 -4.76 -13.93 -0.06
CA ARG A 98 -5.04 -12.63 -0.67
C ARG A 98 -6.46 -12.21 -0.35
N GLU A 99 -6.61 -11.00 0.17
CA GLU A 99 -7.93 -10.44 0.46
C GLU A 99 -8.43 -9.72 -0.79
N TYR A 100 -9.39 -10.32 -1.47
CA TYR A 100 -9.96 -9.77 -2.69
C TYR A 100 -11.18 -8.92 -2.38
N VAL A 101 -11.26 -7.76 -3.01
CA VAL A 101 -12.46 -6.93 -2.94
C VAL A 101 -13.57 -7.58 -3.74
N THR A 102 -14.75 -7.71 -3.13
CA THR A 102 -15.95 -8.29 -3.75
C THR A 102 -17.05 -7.24 -3.86
N LEU A 103 -17.80 -7.27 -4.96
CA LEU A 103 -18.93 -6.37 -5.15
C LEU A 103 -20.15 -6.82 -4.34
N ARG A 104 -20.92 -5.85 -3.84
CA ARG A 104 -22.16 -6.08 -3.08
C ARG A 104 -23.30 -6.43 -4.03
N HIS A 105 -24.16 -7.33 -3.57
CA HIS A 105 -25.40 -7.65 -4.26
C HIS A 105 -26.40 -6.51 -4.12
N THR A 106 -26.87 -5.99 -5.24
CA THR A 106 -27.85 -4.89 -5.30
C THR A 106 -29.28 -5.40 -5.19
N GLY A 107 -29.55 -6.65 -5.58
CA GLY A 107 -30.90 -7.21 -5.65
C GLY A 107 -31.63 -6.83 -6.94
N ILE A 108 -30.93 -6.21 -7.90
CA ILE A 108 -31.44 -5.86 -9.22
C ILE A 108 -30.66 -6.71 -10.23
N LYS A 109 -31.33 -7.69 -10.84
CA LYS A 109 -30.66 -8.74 -11.65
C LYS A 109 -29.76 -8.19 -12.75
N VAL A 110 -30.21 -7.16 -13.46
CA VAL A 110 -29.46 -6.54 -14.56
C VAL A 110 -28.16 -5.90 -14.05
N LEU A 111 -28.20 -5.23 -12.90
CA LEU A 111 -27.02 -4.64 -12.27
C LEU A 111 -26.07 -5.70 -11.72
N ASP A 112 -26.62 -6.73 -11.09
CA ASP A 112 -25.82 -7.80 -10.50
C ASP A 112 -25.07 -8.60 -11.57
N GLU A 113 -25.69 -8.88 -12.73
CA GLU A 113 -25.00 -9.50 -13.86
C GLU A 113 -23.97 -8.57 -14.50
N ALA A 114 -24.22 -7.26 -14.59
CA ALA A 114 -23.22 -6.29 -15.05
C ALA A 114 -21.99 -6.27 -14.11
N PHE A 115 -22.20 -6.13 -12.79
CA PHE A 115 -21.12 -6.08 -11.81
C PHE A 115 -20.34 -7.39 -11.68
N LYS A 116 -20.96 -8.54 -11.93
CA LYS A 116 -20.29 -9.84 -11.91
C LYS A 116 -19.10 -9.92 -12.87
N GLN A 117 -19.15 -9.17 -13.99
CA GLN A 117 -18.06 -9.08 -14.95
C GLN A 117 -16.76 -8.48 -14.36
N ALA A 118 -16.86 -7.67 -13.30
CA ALA A 118 -15.70 -7.05 -12.66
C ALA A 118 -14.91 -8.01 -11.75
N SER A 119 -15.46 -9.17 -11.36
CA SER A 119 -14.80 -10.10 -10.43
C SER A 119 -13.41 -10.54 -10.89
N GLY A 120 -13.27 -10.89 -12.17
CA GLY A 120 -11.98 -11.28 -12.77
C GLY A 120 -10.96 -10.11 -12.79
N PRO A 121 -11.28 -8.98 -13.42
CA PRO A 121 -10.40 -7.81 -13.45
C PRO A 121 -10.00 -7.28 -12.07
N LEU A 122 -10.90 -7.28 -11.08
CA LEU A 122 -10.60 -6.86 -9.70
C LEU A 122 -9.57 -7.78 -9.03
N LYS A 123 -9.71 -9.09 -9.26
CA LYS A 123 -8.76 -10.09 -8.76
C LYS A 123 -7.39 -9.88 -9.40
N GLU A 124 -7.36 -9.77 -10.72
CA GLU A 124 -6.13 -9.56 -11.50
C GLU A 124 -5.43 -8.25 -11.12
N ALA A 125 -6.16 -7.15 -10.92
CA ALA A 125 -5.62 -5.88 -10.44
C ALA A 125 -4.96 -6.01 -9.06
N THR A 126 -5.59 -6.76 -8.14
CA THR A 126 -5.04 -7.03 -6.81
C THR A 126 -3.77 -7.87 -6.93
N ASP A 127 -3.80 -8.90 -7.79
CA ASP A 127 -2.69 -9.82 -8.01
C ASP A 127 -1.46 -9.09 -8.53
N LEU A 128 -1.60 -8.31 -9.61
CA LEU A 128 -0.51 -7.54 -10.20
C LEU A 128 0.15 -6.58 -9.19
N ARG A 129 -0.66 -5.88 -8.40
CA ARG A 129 -0.17 -4.91 -7.40
C ARG A 129 0.59 -5.59 -6.28
N GLU A 130 0.03 -6.66 -5.72
CA GLU A 130 0.67 -7.37 -4.63
C GLU A 130 1.91 -8.15 -5.06
N ASP A 131 1.92 -8.74 -6.27
CA ASP A 131 3.10 -9.45 -6.80
C ASP A 131 4.28 -8.48 -7.00
N ALA A 132 4.03 -7.30 -7.56
CA ALA A 132 5.04 -6.25 -7.70
C ALA A 132 5.56 -5.75 -6.35
N GLN A 133 4.68 -5.55 -5.36
CA GLN A 133 5.08 -5.13 -4.02
C GLN A 133 5.87 -6.22 -3.28
N SER A 134 5.43 -7.49 -3.39
CA SER A 134 6.06 -8.63 -2.74
C SER A 134 7.47 -8.91 -3.27
N SER A 135 7.65 -8.91 -4.60
CA SER A 135 8.98 -9.10 -5.20
C SER A 135 9.93 -7.94 -4.88
N THR A 136 9.41 -6.70 -4.86
CA THR A 136 10.18 -5.54 -4.42
C THR A 136 10.61 -5.65 -2.96
N ALA A 137 9.71 -6.09 -2.07
CA ALA A 137 10.03 -6.32 -0.66
C ALA A 137 11.08 -7.43 -0.49
N SER A 138 10.96 -8.52 -1.25
CA SER A 138 11.93 -9.62 -1.29
C SER A 138 13.32 -9.12 -1.71
N PHE A 139 13.41 -8.30 -2.76
CA PHE A 139 14.68 -7.71 -3.19
C PHE A 139 15.31 -6.80 -2.11
N LYS A 140 14.50 -5.98 -1.43
CA LYS A 140 14.97 -5.15 -0.31
C LYS A 140 15.52 -5.99 0.85
N ASP A 141 14.84 -7.08 1.19
CA ASP A 141 15.27 -8.01 2.25
C ASP A 141 16.61 -8.67 1.89
N GLN A 142 16.76 -9.14 0.65
CA GLN A 142 18.05 -9.68 0.16
C GLN A 142 19.16 -8.63 0.15
N CYS A 143 18.82 -7.35 -0.01
CA CYS A 143 19.78 -6.26 0.14
C CYS A 143 20.23 -6.05 1.59
N GLY A 144 19.52 -6.61 2.58
CA GLY A 144 19.73 -6.37 4.01
C GLY A 144 19.19 -5.01 4.47
N LEU A 145 18.25 -4.43 3.72
CA LEU A 145 17.72 -3.09 3.96
C LEU A 145 16.30 -3.16 4.54
N PRO A 146 15.90 -2.18 5.37
CA PRO A 146 14.53 -2.12 5.88
C PRO A 146 13.52 -1.91 4.75
N SER A 147 12.26 -2.29 4.97
CA SER A 147 11.18 -2.16 3.97
C SER A 147 10.96 -0.72 3.46
N VAL A 148 11.32 0.27 4.29
CA VAL A 148 11.24 1.72 4.00
C VAL A 148 12.36 2.18 3.05
N ALA A 149 13.41 1.38 2.88
CA ALA A 149 14.53 1.74 2.02
C ALA A 149 14.08 1.95 0.57
N LYS A 150 14.67 2.93 -0.10
CA LYS A 150 14.42 3.21 -1.51
C LYS A 150 15.22 2.27 -2.40
N LEU A 151 14.75 2.01 -3.62
CA LEU A 151 15.46 1.15 -4.58
C LEU A 151 16.88 1.66 -4.86
N LYS A 152 17.10 2.97 -4.90
CA LYS A 152 18.45 3.57 -5.01
C LYS A 152 19.43 3.03 -3.96
N GLN A 153 18.99 2.88 -2.71
CA GLN A 153 19.83 2.36 -1.62
C GLN A 153 20.13 0.87 -1.83
N CYS A 154 19.15 0.12 -2.37
CA CYS A 154 19.32 -1.29 -2.72
C CYS A 154 20.37 -1.45 -3.83
N ILE A 155 20.32 -0.59 -4.85
CA ILE A 155 21.31 -0.58 -5.93
C ILE A 155 22.70 -0.20 -5.43
N GLN A 156 22.83 0.79 -4.55
CA GLN A 156 24.12 1.13 -3.93
C GLN A 156 24.70 -0.05 -3.13
N SER A 157 23.86 -0.74 -2.36
CA SER A 157 24.24 -1.95 -1.63
C SER A 157 24.59 -3.12 -2.57
N LEU A 158 23.93 -3.22 -3.72
CA LEU A 158 24.25 -4.21 -4.75
C LEU A 158 25.57 -3.91 -5.46
N ALA A 159 25.80 -2.65 -5.87
CA ALA A 159 27.02 -2.22 -6.56
C ALA A 159 28.27 -2.45 -5.69
N THR A 160 28.22 -2.11 -4.41
CA THR A 160 29.31 -2.40 -3.46
C THR A 160 29.62 -3.88 -3.32
N ARG A 161 28.62 -4.77 -3.45
CA ARG A 161 28.82 -6.23 -3.46
C ARG A 161 29.29 -6.80 -4.80
N LEU A 162 29.13 -6.03 -5.88
CA LEU A 162 29.58 -6.39 -7.23
C LEU A 162 30.99 -5.87 -7.53
N GLN A 163 31.53 -4.96 -6.72
CA GLN A 163 32.88 -4.43 -6.89
C GLN A 163 33.94 -5.41 -6.37
N SER A 164 34.89 -5.77 -7.23
CA SER A 164 36.09 -6.51 -6.83
C SER A 164 37.15 -5.61 -6.22
N SER A 165 38.15 -6.21 -5.55
CA SER A 165 39.25 -5.48 -4.88
C SER A 165 40.13 -4.67 -5.84
N ASP A 166 40.06 -4.95 -7.14
CA ASP A 166 40.74 -4.23 -8.23
C ASP A 166 39.87 -3.09 -8.82
N GLY A 167 38.66 -2.89 -8.31
CA GLY A 167 37.71 -1.88 -8.76
C GLY A 167 36.85 -2.29 -9.96
N ALA A 168 37.03 -3.48 -10.53
CA ALA A 168 36.21 -3.96 -11.64
C ALA A 168 34.77 -4.28 -11.19
N MET A 169 33.80 -4.04 -12.08
CA MET A 169 32.40 -4.33 -11.83
C MET A 169 32.07 -5.77 -12.22
N GLY A 170 31.46 -6.51 -11.28
CA GLY A 170 31.06 -7.90 -11.48
C GLY A 170 29.81 -8.08 -12.34
N ALA A 171 29.07 -7.00 -12.63
CA ALA A 171 27.92 -6.99 -13.52
C ALA A 171 27.79 -5.64 -14.23
N THR A 172 27.11 -5.64 -15.36
CA THR A 172 26.74 -4.42 -16.11
C THR A 172 25.22 -4.32 -16.26
N MET A 173 24.69 -3.10 -16.22
CA MET A 173 23.30 -2.82 -16.50
C MET A 173 23.09 -2.57 -17.99
N VAL A 174 22.14 -3.31 -18.57
CA VAL A 174 21.68 -3.17 -19.95
C VAL A 174 20.17 -2.94 -19.94
N LEU A 175 19.68 -2.06 -20.81
CA LEU A 175 18.24 -1.89 -21.02
C LEU A 175 17.74 -2.97 -21.98
N ARG A 176 16.91 -3.89 -21.50
CA ARG A 176 16.21 -4.89 -22.32
C ARG A 176 14.75 -4.49 -22.42
N GLU A 177 14.27 -4.18 -23.62
CA GLU A 177 12.89 -3.74 -23.87
C GLU A 177 12.48 -2.51 -23.02
N GLY A 178 13.44 -1.63 -22.71
CA GLY A 178 13.22 -0.45 -21.86
C GLY A 178 13.31 -0.71 -20.35
N TYR A 179 13.58 -1.94 -19.92
CA TYR A 179 13.72 -2.32 -18.50
C TYR A 179 15.19 -2.56 -18.11
N PRO A 180 15.64 -2.12 -16.92
CA PRO A 180 17.02 -2.29 -16.47
C PRO A 180 17.30 -3.74 -16.06
N SER A 181 18.19 -4.41 -16.79
CA SER A 181 18.63 -5.78 -16.55
C SER A 181 20.10 -5.79 -16.14
N LEU A 182 20.48 -6.60 -15.14
CA LEU A 182 21.88 -6.71 -14.70
C LEU A 182 22.50 -8.01 -15.24
N GLU A 183 23.52 -7.89 -16.07
CA GLU A 183 24.22 -9.00 -16.68
C GLU A 183 25.56 -9.27 -15.95
N PRO A 184 25.76 -10.46 -15.37
CA PRO A 184 27.01 -10.79 -14.68
C PRO A 184 28.17 -10.91 -15.67
N LEU A 185 29.29 -10.24 -15.38
CA LEU A 185 30.51 -10.25 -16.20
C LEU A 185 31.53 -11.30 -15.74
N VAL A 186 31.43 -11.75 -14.50
CA VAL A 186 32.36 -12.71 -13.86
C VAL A 186 31.59 -13.72 -13.01
N SER A 187 32.27 -14.80 -12.62
CA SER A 187 31.70 -15.77 -11.68
C SER A 187 31.53 -15.12 -10.30
N LEU A 188 30.27 -14.91 -9.91
CA LEU A 188 29.90 -14.24 -8.66
C LEU A 188 29.81 -15.22 -7.48
N SER A 189 29.83 -14.70 -6.25
CA SER A 189 29.54 -15.51 -5.06
C SER A 189 28.10 -16.04 -5.08
N GLU A 190 27.81 -17.13 -4.33
CA GLU A 190 26.44 -17.66 -4.22
C GLU A 190 25.47 -16.61 -3.65
N MET A 191 25.92 -15.80 -2.69
CA MET A 191 25.14 -14.73 -2.09
C MET A 191 24.79 -13.63 -3.11
N THR A 192 25.76 -13.23 -3.94
CA THR A 192 25.55 -12.21 -4.98
C THR A 192 24.64 -12.73 -6.10
N ARG A 193 24.73 -14.02 -6.47
CA ARG A 193 23.80 -14.64 -7.42
C ARG A 193 22.36 -14.66 -6.92
N LYS A 194 22.14 -15.01 -5.64
CA LYS A 194 20.81 -14.98 -5.01
C LYS A 194 20.21 -13.57 -5.03
N LEU A 195 21.04 -12.55 -4.79
CA LEU A 195 20.62 -11.16 -4.85
C LEU A 195 20.26 -10.71 -6.27
N LEU A 196 21.05 -11.09 -7.28
CA LEU A 196 20.71 -10.81 -8.69
C LEU A 196 19.43 -11.53 -9.12
N ALA A 197 19.22 -12.77 -8.72
CA ALA A 197 17.97 -13.48 -9.00
C ALA A 197 16.75 -12.79 -8.35
N ALA A 198 16.89 -12.23 -7.15
CA ALA A 198 15.84 -11.43 -6.52
C ALA A 198 15.59 -10.11 -7.25
N TYR A 199 16.65 -9.47 -7.77
CA TYR A 199 16.54 -8.30 -8.63
C TYR A 199 15.78 -8.64 -9.92
N ASP A 200 16.15 -9.71 -10.63
CA ASP A 200 15.49 -10.13 -11.88
C ASP A 200 14.02 -10.47 -11.65
N SER A 201 13.71 -11.17 -10.55
CA SER A 201 12.32 -11.44 -10.17
C SER A 201 11.52 -10.16 -9.89
N MET A 202 12.14 -9.16 -9.26
CA MET A 202 11.50 -7.86 -9.04
C MET A 202 11.23 -7.17 -10.37
N ILE A 203 12.22 -7.07 -11.27
CA ILE A 203 12.05 -6.44 -12.58
C ILE A 203 10.95 -7.15 -13.38
N ALA A 204 10.91 -8.49 -13.35
CA ALA A 204 9.87 -9.27 -14.03
C ALA A 204 8.45 -8.96 -13.51
N SER A 205 8.25 -8.90 -12.19
CA SER A 205 6.94 -8.54 -11.63
C SER A 205 6.54 -7.09 -11.95
N GLN A 206 7.50 -6.15 -11.91
CA GLN A 206 7.25 -4.75 -12.24
C GLN A 206 6.87 -4.58 -13.72
N LYS A 207 7.58 -5.27 -14.62
CA LYS A 207 7.26 -5.36 -16.04
C LYS A 207 5.86 -5.92 -16.25
N HIS A 208 5.53 -7.04 -15.61
CA HIS A 208 4.21 -7.66 -15.72
C HIS A 208 3.07 -6.71 -15.30
N LEU A 209 3.24 -6.00 -14.19
CA LEU A 209 2.29 -4.96 -13.75
C LEU A 209 2.14 -3.85 -14.80
N ILE A 210 3.24 -3.30 -15.33
CA ILE A 210 3.21 -2.18 -16.28
C ILE A 210 2.52 -2.55 -17.59
N GLU A 211 2.79 -3.74 -18.11
CA GLU A 211 2.25 -4.21 -19.39
C GLU A 211 0.77 -4.58 -19.31
N ASN A 212 0.30 -5.09 -18.17
CA ASN A 212 -1.08 -5.60 -18.03
C ASN A 212 -2.03 -4.60 -17.35
N ALA A 213 -1.50 -3.62 -16.62
CA ALA A 213 -2.32 -2.68 -15.85
C ALA A 213 -3.35 -1.92 -16.70
N ASP A 214 -3.00 -1.45 -17.90
CA ASP A 214 -3.94 -0.68 -18.74
C ASP A 214 -5.12 -1.54 -19.19
N GLY A 215 -4.87 -2.78 -19.63
CA GLY A 215 -5.92 -3.69 -20.09
C GLY A 215 -6.83 -4.19 -18.95
N VAL A 216 -6.29 -4.34 -17.74
CA VAL A 216 -7.12 -4.61 -16.55
C VAL A 216 -7.93 -3.38 -16.18
N GLN A 217 -7.33 -2.18 -16.21
CA GLN A 217 -7.99 -0.93 -15.89
C GLN A 217 -9.15 -0.67 -16.85
N GLU A 218 -8.95 -0.87 -18.16
CA GLU A 218 -9.99 -0.68 -19.17
C GLU A 218 -11.20 -1.61 -18.94
N ARG A 219 -10.96 -2.87 -18.56
CA ARG A 219 -12.04 -3.81 -18.20
C ARG A 219 -12.80 -3.37 -16.95
N ILE A 220 -12.11 -2.84 -15.93
CA ILE A 220 -12.77 -2.30 -14.72
C ILE A 220 -13.58 -1.04 -15.08
N ASP A 221 -13.00 -0.14 -15.87
CA ASP A 221 -13.61 1.12 -16.29
C ASP A 221 -14.82 0.86 -17.20
N GLN A 222 -14.82 -0.22 -18.00
CA GLN A 222 -15.96 -0.65 -18.79
C GLN A 222 -17.15 -1.06 -17.90
N VAL A 223 -16.93 -1.92 -16.90
CA VAL A 223 -18.00 -2.31 -15.96
C VAL A 223 -18.50 -1.11 -15.14
N HIS A 224 -17.59 -0.18 -14.80
CA HIS A 224 -17.98 1.07 -14.16
C HIS A 224 -18.91 1.91 -15.06
N ARG A 225 -18.57 2.09 -16.34
CA ARG A 225 -19.43 2.82 -17.29
C ARG A 225 -20.79 2.17 -17.46
N GLU A 226 -20.82 0.85 -17.70
CA GLU A 226 -22.07 0.09 -17.80
C GLU A 226 -22.93 0.23 -16.54
N GLY A 227 -22.32 0.18 -15.35
CA GLY A 227 -23.02 0.43 -14.09
C GLY A 227 -23.61 1.85 -14.02
N MET A 228 -22.88 2.86 -14.48
CA MET A 228 -23.33 4.26 -14.48
C MET A 228 -24.50 4.51 -15.44
N ASP A 229 -24.61 3.77 -16.54
CA ASP A 229 -25.75 3.88 -17.47
C ASP A 229 -27.09 3.54 -16.79
N PHE A 230 -27.06 2.71 -15.73
CA PHE A 230 -28.24 2.35 -14.95
C PHE A 230 -28.56 3.34 -13.81
N HIS A 231 -27.68 4.30 -13.52
CA HIS A 231 -27.82 5.19 -12.35
C HIS A 231 -29.13 5.99 -12.37
N GLU A 232 -29.50 6.55 -13.52
CA GLU A 232 -30.71 7.37 -13.66
C GLU A 232 -32.00 6.55 -13.49
N ASP A 233 -31.96 5.28 -13.92
CA ASP A 233 -33.10 4.37 -13.90
C ASP A 233 -33.11 3.45 -12.66
N LEU A 234 -32.17 3.62 -11.73
CA LEU A 234 -31.94 2.71 -10.61
C LEU A 234 -33.18 2.49 -9.74
N SER A 235 -33.90 3.58 -9.40
CA SER A 235 -35.16 3.50 -8.64
C SER A 235 -36.24 2.72 -9.38
N ARG A 236 -36.38 2.97 -10.70
CA ARG A 236 -37.35 2.30 -11.55
C ARG A 236 -37.02 0.81 -11.72
N LEU A 237 -35.74 0.46 -11.82
CA LEU A 237 -35.27 -0.93 -11.90
C LEU A 237 -35.50 -1.67 -10.58
N GLY A 238 -35.27 -1.02 -9.45
CA GLY A 238 -35.56 -1.58 -8.14
C GLY A 238 -37.05 -1.83 -7.92
N GLU A 239 -37.93 -0.91 -8.34
CA GLU A 239 -39.38 -1.11 -8.26
C GLU A 239 -39.87 -2.28 -9.12
N LYS A 240 -39.29 -2.46 -10.33
CA LYS A 240 -39.60 -3.60 -11.22
C LYS A 240 -39.25 -4.96 -10.59
N GLU A 241 -38.22 -5.01 -9.76
CA GLU A 241 -37.83 -6.20 -8.98
C GLU A 241 -38.55 -6.27 -7.61
N GLY A 242 -39.52 -5.39 -7.37
CA GLY A 242 -40.35 -5.39 -6.15
C GLY A 242 -39.69 -4.77 -4.92
N LEU A 243 -38.57 -4.07 -5.08
CA LEU A 243 -37.88 -3.35 -4.00
C LEU A 243 -38.60 -2.02 -3.71
N LYS A 244 -38.98 -1.79 -2.45
CA LYS A 244 -39.63 -0.54 -2.00
C LYS A 244 -39.10 -0.08 -0.66
N GLY A 245 -39.17 1.23 -0.39
CA GLY A 245 -38.77 1.85 0.86
C GLY A 245 -37.34 1.50 1.27
N ARG A 246 -37.15 0.97 2.49
CA ARG A 246 -35.82 0.62 3.03
C ARG A 246 -35.02 -0.36 2.16
N LYS A 247 -35.69 -1.30 1.47
CA LYS A 247 -35.01 -2.27 0.60
C LYS A 247 -34.42 -1.61 -0.65
N LEU A 248 -35.16 -0.64 -1.22
CA LEU A 248 -34.68 0.14 -2.36
C LEU A 248 -33.48 1.01 -1.95
N ASN A 249 -33.54 1.67 -0.79
CA ASN A 249 -32.42 2.46 -0.28
C ASN A 249 -31.15 1.61 -0.11
N LYS A 250 -31.27 0.40 0.43
CA LYS A 250 -30.14 -0.53 0.57
C LYS A 250 -29.55 -0.97 -0.79
N ALA A 251 -30.40 -1.13 -1.80
CA ALA A 251 -29.95 -1.43 -3.16
C ALA A 251 -29.15 -0.26 -3.75
N VAL A 252 -29.63 0.98 -3.54
CA VAL A 252 -28.93 2.21 -3.95
C VAL A 252 -27.58 2.34 -3.23
N GLU A 253 -27.53 2.14 -1.92
CA GLU A 253 -26.27 2.15 -1.15
C GLU A 253 -25.27 1.10 -1.67
N SER A 254 -25.77 -0.11 -1.99
CA SER A 254 -24.94 -1.19 -2.53
C SER A 254 -24.40 -0.85 -3.92
N PHE A 255 -25.23 -0.25 -4.77
CA PHE A 255 -24.84 0.27 -6.07
C PHE A 255 -23.75 1.35 -5.93
N THR A 256 -23.97 2.37 -5.10
CA THR A 256 -23.00 3.45 -4.87
C THR A 256 -21.67 2.91 -4.34
N TRP A 257 -21.71 1.94 -3.44
CA TRP A 257 -20.51 1.27 -2.94
C TRP A 257 -19.76 0.54 -4.06
N ASN A 258 -20.47 -0.21 -4.93
CA ASN A 258 -19.86 -0.92 -6.06
C ASN A 258 -19.16 0.03 -7.03
N ILE A 259 -19.83 1.12 -7.42
CA ILE A 259 -19.27 2.15 -8.30
C ILE A 259 -18.00 2.77 -7.68
N THR A 260 -18.07 3.11 -6.39
CA THR A 260 -16.94 3.68 -5.65
C THR A 260 -15.76 2.72 -5.59
N VAL A 261 -16.02 1.43 -5.38
CA VAL A 261 -14.99 0.39 -5.36
C VAL A 261 -14.34 0.20 -6.71
N LEU A 262 -15.13 0.10 -7.79
CA LEU A 262 -14.60 -0.04 -9.15
C LEU A 262 -13.65 1.11 -9.49
N LYS A 263 -14.10 2.34 -9.24
CA LYS A 263 -13.28 3.54 -9.46
C LYS A 263 -12.02 3.53 -8.59
N GLY A 264 -12.16 3.22 -7.31
CA GLY A 264 -11.03 3.14 -6.38
C GLY A 264 -9.99 2.11 -6.79
N GLN A 265 -10.41 0.92 -7.26
CA GLN A 265 -9.48 -0.11 -7.70
C GLN A 265 -8.78 0.25 -9.03
N SER A 266 -9.50 0.87 -9.95
CA SER A 266 -8.93 1.44 -11.19
C SER A 266 -7.85 2.49 -10.87
N ASP A 267 -8.14 3.44 -9.98
CA ASP A 267 -7.20 4.49 -9.58
C ASP A 267 -5.99 3.93 -8.81
N LEU A 268 -6.18 2.94 -7.94
CA LEU A 268 -5.09 2.27 -7.23
C LEU A 268 -4.15 1.51 -8.18
N LEU A 269 -4.70 0.84 -9.21
CA LEU A 269 -3.89 0.14 -10.22
C LEU A 269 -3.11 1.14 -11.07
N ARG A 270 -3.74 2.24 -11.49
CA ARG A 270 -3.08 3.32 -12.22
C ARG A 270 -1.93 3.94 -11.41
N GLY A 271 -2.17 4.23 -10.13
CA GLY A 271 -1.15 4.72 -9.21
C GLY A 271 0.00 3.74 -9.07
N ALA A 272 -0.29 2.46 -8.86
CA ALA A 272 0.74 1.41 -8.77
C ALA A 272 1.59 1.31 -10.03
N LYS A 273 0.99 1.40 -11.23
CA LYS A 273 1.73 1.45 -12.49
C LYS A 273 2.65 2.67 -12.54
N MET A 274 2.14 3.87 -12.22
CA MET A 274 2.94 5.10 -12.22
C MET A 274 4.12 5.04 -11.24
N ASP A 275 3.88 4.56 -10.02
CA ASP A 275 4.92 4.37 -9.00
C ASP A 275 5.99 3.38 -9.48
N SER A 276 5.57 2.32 -10.18
CA SER A 276 6.47 1.30 -10.73
C SER A 276 7.36 1.85 -11.85
N LEU A 277 6.81 2.68 -12.73
CA LEU A 277 7.55 3.37 -13.78
C LEU A 277 8.60 4.32 -13.19
N ASP A 278 8.22 5.13 -12.19
CA ASP A 278 9.17 6.03 -11.52
C ASP A 278 10.24 5.24 -10.74
N ALA A 279 9.86 4.15 -10.09
CA ALA A 279 10.77 3.28 -9.37
C ALA A 279 11.84 2.67 -10.31
N LEU A 280 11.44 2.16 -11.48
CA LEU A 280 12.37 1.61 -12.48
C LEU A 280 13.28 2.69 -13.08
N ARG A 281 12.74 3.89 -13.31
CA ARG A 281 13.52 5.03 -13.76
C ARG A 281 14.59 5.43 -12.74
N GLN A 282 14.21 5.56 -11.47
CA GLN A 282 15.14 5.87 -10.38
C GLN A 282 16.19 4.77 -10.21
N LEU A 283 15.81 3.52 -10.44
CA LEU A 283 16.69 2.37 -10.40
C LEU A 283 17.76 2.46 -11.50
N ALA A 284 17.37 2.74 -12.75
CA ALA A 284 18.31 2.88 -13.87
C ALA A 284 19.33 4.01 -13.62
N LEU A 285 18.85 5.17 -13.15
CA LEU A 285 19.71 6.30 -12.77
C LEU A 285 20.66 5.94 -11.60
N ALA A 286 20.19 5.13 -10.65
CA ALA A 286 21.04 4.66 -9.55
C ALA A 286 22.13 3.70 -10.04
N CYS A 287 21.82 2.82 -11.00
CA CYS A 287 22.81 1.93 -11.60
C CYS A 287 23.90 2.72 -12.34
N GLU A 288 23.52 3.72 -13.14
CA GLU A 288 24.45 4.62 -13.81
C GLU A 288 25.34 5.37 -12.79
N ALA A 289 24.75 5.94 -11.75
CA ALA A 289 25.49 6.63 -10.70
C ALA A 289 26.46 5.72 -9.91
N CYS A 290 26.22 4.40 -9.92
CA CYS A 290 27.11 3.41 -9.31
C CYS A 290 28.17 2.86 -10.27
N GLY A 291 28.23 3.35 -11.51
CA GLY A 291 29.19 2.87 -12.52
C GLY A 291 28.87 1.47 -13.06
N LEU A 292 27.63 1.01 -12.91
CA LEU A 292 27.18 -0.28 -13.46
C LEU A 292 26.89 -0.20 -14.97
N THR A 293 27.00 0.95 -15.62
CA THR A 293 26.79 1.08 -17.06
C THR A 293 28.07 0.78 -17.83
N SER A 294 27.98 0.02 -18.93
CA SER A 294 29.11 -0.20 -19.83
C SER A 294 29.53 1.11 -20.51
N SER A 295 30.83 1.42 -20.51
CA SER A 295 31.43 2.63 -21.11
C SER A 295 31.28 2.76 -22.63
N CYS A 296 30.45 1.95 -23.29
CA CYS A 296 30.30 1.94 -24.75
C CYS A 296 29.26 2.92 -25.30
N ASN A 297 28.47 3.61 -24.46
CA ASN A 297 27.48 4.60 -24.88
C ASN A 297 27.69 5.99 -24.24
N SER A 298 28.93 6.48 -24.22
CA SER A 298 29.28 7.81 -23.69
C SER A 298 28.74 9.01 -24.51
N SER A 299 27.77 8.79 -25.39
CA SER A 299 27.11 9.84 -26.20
C SER A 299 25.58 9.88 -26.08
N SER A 300 24.96 8.94 -25.35
CA SER A 300 23.53 9.00 -25.04
C SER A 300 23.36 9.30 -23.55
N SER A 301 23.52 10.58 -23.15
CA SER A 301 22.92 11.03 -21.90
C SER A 301 21.47 10.57 -21.93
N PHE A 302 21.05 9.71 -21.00
CA PHE A 302 19.71 9.12 -20.97
C PHE A 302 18.67 10.24 -21.01
N SER A 303 18.28 10.61 -22.21
CA SER A 303 17.25 11.59 -22.46
C SER A 303 15.96 10.92 -22.01
N ASN A 304 15.04 11.70 -21.46
CA ASN A 304 13.69 11.26 -21.08
C ASN A 304 12.94 10.42 -22.16
N ALA A 305 13.48 10.32 -23.38
CA ALA A 305 12.91 9.71 -24.56
C ALA A 305 13.28 8.22 -24.80
N GLU A 306 14.37 7.66 -24.22
CA GLU A 306 14.76 6.26 -24.49
C GLU A 306 14.11 5.24 -23.54
N LEU A 307 13.57 5.72 -22.42
CA LEU A 307 12.60 4.94 -21.65
C LEU A 307 11.26 5.14 -22.36
N HIS A 308 10.74 4.10 -23.03
CA HIS A 308 9.38 4.09 -23.57
C HIS A 308 8.35 4.15 -22.42
N PHE A 309 8.24 5.32 -21.79
CA PHE A 309 7.24 5.66 -20.80
C PHE A 309 6.36 6.72 -21.43
N SER A 310 5.42 6.26 -22.27
CA SER A 310 4.35 7.09 -22.81
C SER A 310 3.48 7.60 -21.66
N THR A 311 3.82 8.76 -21.12
CA THR A 311 2.93 9.54 -20.26
C THR A 311 1.86 10.22 -21.12
N SER A 312 0.87 9.46 -21.58
CA SER A 312 -0.37 10.04 -22.12
C SER A 312 -1.33 10.28 -20.97
N GLY A 313 -1.28 11.48 -20.37
CA GLY A 313 -2.24 11.82 -19.30
C GLY A 313 -1.90 13.01 -18.41
N ARG A 314 -1.33 14.10 -18.92
CA ARG A 314 -1.36 15.40 -18.24
C ARG A 314 -2.09 16.41 -19.11
N ARG A 315 -3.40 16.56 -18.88
CA ARG A 315 -4.11 17.78 -19.28
C ARG A 315 -3.74 18.87 -18.27
N SER A 316 -2.91 19.80 -18.73
CA SER A 316 -2.69 21.10 -18.13
C SER A 316 -4.00 21.88 -18.11
N SER A 317 -4.48 22.25 -16.92
CA SER A 317 -5.46 23.32 -16.78
C SER A 317 -4.73 24.66 -16.89
N THR A 318 -4.76 25.26 -18.06
CA THR A 318 -4.39 26.65 -18.26
C THR A 318 -5.56 27.52 -17.78
N HIS A 319 -5.32 28.21 -16.67
CA HIS A 319 -6.03 29.44 -16.34
C HIS A 319 -5.84 30.42 -17.49
N ASN A 320 -6.94 30.88 -18.11
CA ASN A 320 -6.93 32.17 -18.78
C ASN A 320 -8.25 32.89 -18.52
N ASN A 321 -8.15 33.89 -17.66
CA ASN A 321 -9.12 34.93 -17.39
C ASN A 321 -9.09 35.91 -18.59
N ASN A 322 -10.25 36.31 -19.13
CA ASN A 322 -10.53 37.67 -19.63
C ASN A 322 -11.91 37.78 -20.33
N GLY A 323 -12.86 38.42 -19.63
CA GLY A 323 -13.53 39.66 -20.06
C GLY A 323 -14.60 39.64 -21.18
N ARG A 324 -15.79 40.18 -20.82
CA ARG A 324 -16.71 41.06 -21.62
C ARG A 324 -17.15 40.52 -23.01
N ILE A 325 -18.43 40.37 -23.34
CA ILE A 325 -19.66 41.19 -23.17
C ILE A 325 -20.84 40.25 -22.99
#